data_AF-A0A3A9SGW5-F1
#
_entry.id   AF-A0A3A9SGW5-F1
#
_cell.length_a   1.000
_cell.length_b   1.000
_cell.length_c   1.000
_cell.angle_alpha   90.00
_cell.angle_beta   90.00
_cell.angle_gamma   90.00
#
_symmetry.space_group_name_H-M   'P 1'
#
loop_
_entity.id
_entity.type
_entity.pdbx_description
1 polymer ?
#
loop_
_entity_poly.entity_id
_entity_poly.type
_entity_poly.pdbx_seq_one_letter_code
_entity_poly.pdbx_strand_id
1 'polypeptide(L)'
;MDEIFGIKRDSYDMYEELLLKRDQLEREASSIRISYMKEFGDLITEDYNLKIECIKKKKTIAYCQQSINKGQVLDMQVIDASITEDMKIYYAELEQLSHDFELAKNSKTSSASNAERAKKIYRRIAKRIHPDIYHQTMEHEELKDLWERTFSAYHMLDPDELADIEVLINKYLKGLGEDSFEIDIPDIDKRIEKLEAEISEIMRTEPYIYKEILDDENAVSEKKNEFKAEIEEYKRYLEELSGVLNDLLTEGGATFIWKMD
;
A
#
# COMPACT_ATOMS: atom_id res chain seq x y z
N MET A 1 5.82 19.64 44.32
CA MET A 1 5.01 20.14 43.19
C MET A 1 5.82 20.17 41.90
N ASP A 2 7.15 20.29 41.96
CA ASP A 2 8.05 20.34 40.79
C ASP A 2 8.32 18.99 40.08
N GLU A 3 8.21 17.84 40.75
CA GLU A 3 8.43 16.54 40.09
C GLU A 3 7.33 16.18 39.08
N ILE A 4 6.07 16.56 39.32
CA ILE A 4 4.95 16.27 38.42
C ILE A 4 5.03 17.09 37.12
N PHE A 5 5.52 18.33 37.19
CA PHE A 5 5.71 19.18 36.01
C PHE A 5 6.91 18.74 35.15
N GLY A 6 7.97 18.22 35.76
CA GLY A 6 9.11 17.63 35.04
C GLY A 6 8.70 16.36 34.27
N ILE A 7 8.03 15.42 34.94
CA ILE A 7 7.59 14.15 34.33
C ILE A 7 6.60 14.38 33.17
N LYS A 8 5.66 15.32 33.30
CA LYS A 8 4.70 15.66 32.22
C LYS A 8 5.38 16.29 31.00
N ARG A 9 6.41 17.12 31.22
CA ARG A 9 7.14 17.76 30.12
C ARG A 9 7.95 16.74 29.33
N ASP A 10 8.61 15.82 30.03
CA ASP A 10 9.35 14.72 29.40
C ASP A 10 8.41 13.79 28.61
N SER A 11 7.22 13.49 29.16
CA SER A 11 6.22 12.64 28.49
C SER A 11 5.62 13.30 27.25
N TYR A 12 5.41 14.62 27.29
CA TYR A 12 4.95 15.39 26.13
C TYR A 12 6.00 15.41 25.02
N ASP A 13 7.26 15.75 25.35
CA ASP A 13 8.34 15.80 24.36
C ASP A 13 8.54 14.43 23.71
N MET A 14 8.46 13.34 24.50
CA MET A 14 8.52 11.98 23.98
C MET A 14 7.33 11.64 23.07
N TYR A 15 6.10 11.99 23.47
CA TYR A 15 4.91 11.76 22.66
C TYR A 15 4.97 12.51 21.32
N GLU A 16 5.39 13.77 21.35
CA GLU A 16 5.61 14.57 20.14
C GLU A 16 6.65 13.93 19.22
N GLU A 17 7.78 13.47 19.77
CA GLU A 17 8.82 12.80 18.98
C GLU A 17 8.33 11.49 18.35
N LEU A 18 7.51 10.72 19.07
CA LEU A 18 6.90 9.50 18.54
C LEU A 18 5.90 9.78 17.43
N LEU A 19 5.05 10.80 17.55
CA LEU A 19 4.14 11.21 16.47
C LEU A 19 4.93 11.56 15.19
N LEU A 20 5.93 12.43 15.32
CA LEU A 20 6.78 12.82 14.20
C LEU A 20 7.51 11.62 13.58
N LYS A 21 7.92 10.66 14.42
CA LYS A 21 8.56 9.42 13.96
C LYS A 21 7.57 8.54 13.19
N ARG A 22 6.35 8.33 13.70
CA ARG A 22 5.29 7.57 13.02
C ARG A 22 5.02 8.18 11.63
N ASP A 23 4.74 9.47 11.57
CA ASP A 23 4.40 10.16 10.31
C ASP A 23 5.57 10.10 9.30
N GLN A 24 6.81 10.21 9.80
CA GLN A 24 8.00 10.02 8.97
C GLN A 24 8.08 8.58 8.42
N LEU A 25 7.83 7.57 9.25
CA LEU A 25 7.88 6.17 8.86
C LEU A 25 6.79 5.80 7.85
N GLU A 26 5.56 6.31 8.01
CA GLU A 26 4.47 6.11 7.04
C GLU A 26 4.81 6.69 5.66
N ARG A 27 5.39 7.89 5.63
CA ARG A 27 5.90 8.49 4.41
C ARG A 27 7.04 7.66 3.80
N GLU A 28 7.99 7.21 4.62
CA GLU A 28 9.09 6.35 4.16
C GLU A 28 8.57 5.03 3.59
N ALA A 29 7.60 4.41 4.25
CA ALA A 29 6.92 3.21 3.79
C ALA A 29 6.33 3.43 2.38
N SER A 30 5.66 4.56 2.14
CA SER A 30 5.14 4.92 0.82
C SER A 30 6.25 5.02 -0.24
N SER A 31 7.38 5.65 0.11
CA SER A 31 8.54 5.74 -0.79
C SER A 31 9.19 4.37 -1.05
N ILE A 32 9.26 3.51 -0.03
CA ILE A 32 9.80 2.15 -0.12
C ILE A 32 8.91 1.31 -1.03
N ARG A 33 7.59 1.39 -0.90
CA ARG A 33 6.63 0.72 -1.80
C ARG A 33 6.86 1.13 -3.25
N ILE A 34 7.01 2.42 -3.52
CA ILE A 34 7.29 2.93 -4.87
C ILE A 34 8.60 2.36 -5.41
N SER A 35 9.68 2.40 -4.64
CA SER A 35 10.98 1.84 -5.05
C SER A 35 10.89 0.34 -5.31
N TYR A 36 10.21 -0.40 -4.44
CA TYR A 36 9.98 -1.83 -4.59
C TYR A 36 9.20 -2.15 -5.87
N MET A 37 8.12 -1.42 -6.14
CA MET A 37 7.35 -1.58 -7.37
C MET A 37 8.15 -1.19 -8.62
N LYS A 38 9.01 -0.17 -8.56
CA LYS A 38 9.92 0.15 -9.67
C LYS A 38 10.93 -0.97 -9.95
N GLU A 39 11.44 -1.61 -8.90
CA GLU A 39 12.51 -2.60 -9.00
C GLU A 39 11.99 -3.99 -9.42
N PHE A 40 10.80 -4.37 -8.93
CA PHE A 40 10.24 -5.72 -9.08
C PHE A 40 8.88 -5.77 -9.78
N GLY A 41 8.23 -4.64 -10.03
CA GLY A 41 6.82 -4.61 -10.46
C GLY A 41 6.52 -5.33 -11.76
N ASP A 42 7.43 -5.28 -12.75
CA ASP A 42 7.29 -6.07 -13.98
C ASP A 42 7.23 -7.58 -13.68
N LEU A 43 8.12 -8.07 -12.81
CA LEU A 43 8.19 -9.49 -12.43
C LEU A 43 7.00 -9.90 -11.57
N ILE A 44 6.60 -9.06 -10.60
CA ILE A 44 5.44 -9.31 -9.74
C ILE A 44 4.16 -9.40 -10.60
N THR A 45 4.02 -8.51 -11.58
CA THR A 45 2.86 -8.50 -12.47
C THR A 45 2.85 -9.72 -13.40
N GLU A 46 3.99 -10.10 -13.98
CA GLU A 46 4.10 -11.31 -14.81
C GLU A 46 3.77 -12.58 -14.01
N ASP A 47 4.37 -12.72 -12.81
CA ASP A 47 4.11 -13.83 -11.90
C ASP A 47 2.63 -13.93 -11.50
N TYR A 48 2.02 -12.81 -11.09
CA TYR A 48 0.61 -12.78 -10.69
C TYR A 48 -0.32 -13.13 -11.86
N ASN A 49 -0.03 -12.62 -13.06
CA ASN A 49 -0.80 -12.94 -14.26
C ASN A 49 -0.73 -14.45 -14.59
N LEU A 50 0.44 -15.07 -14.49
CA LEU A 50 0.59 -16.52 -14.71
C LEU A 50 -0.16 -17.35 -13.66
N LYS A 51 -0.13 -16.94 -12.40
CA LYS A 51 -0.93 -17.56 -11.32
C LYS A 51 -2.42 -17.54 -11.65
N ILE A 52 -2.93 -16.40 -12.10
CA ILE A 52 -4.33 -16.24 -12.50
C ILE A 52 -4.69 -17.16 -13.66
N GLU A 53 -3.85 -17.23 -14.70
CA GLU A 53 -4.08 -18.12 -15.84
C GLU A 53 -4.07 -19.60 -15.41
N CYS A 54 -3.18 -20.00 -14.51
CA CYS A 54 -3.19 -21.35 -13.94
C CYS A 54 -4.48 -21.64 -13.17
N ILE A 55 -4.94 -20.70 -12.32
CA ILE A 55 -6.19 -20.85 -11.55
C ILE A 55 -7.38 -21.00 -12.49
N LYS A 56 -7.48 -20.12 -13.50
CA LYS A 56 -8.53 -20.18 -14.54
C LYS A 56 -8.54 -21.54 -15.21
N LYS A 57 -7.38 -22.01 -15.68
CA LYS A 57 -7.25 -23.29 -16.38
C LYS A 57 -7.65 -24.48 -15.49
N LYS A 58 -7.24 -24.48 -14.21
CA LYS A 58 -7.62 -25.51 -13.24
C LYS A 58 -9.13 -25.54 -13.01
N LYS A 59 -9.76 -24.37 -12.87
CA LYS A 59 -11.21 -24.29 -12.74
C LYS A 59 -11.89 -24.84 -14.01
N THR A 60 -11.45 -24.44 -15.20
CA THR A 60 -11.98 -24.97 -16.47
C THR A 60 -11.92 -26.50 -16.52
N ILE A 61 -10.75 -27.08 -16.20
CA ILE A 61 -10.57 -28.54 -16.12
C ILE A 61 -11.58 -29.18 -15.17
N ALA A 62 -11.76 -28.62 -13.97
CA ALA A 62 -12.69 -29.15 -12.97
C ALA A 62 -14.14 -29.12 -13.47
N TYR A 63 -14.58 -28.04 -14.13
CA TYR A 63 -15.91 -27.94 -14.73
C TYR A 63 -16.11 -28.94 -15.88
N CYS A 64 -15.12 -29.09 -16.76
CA CYS A 64 -15.16 -30.09 -17.84
C CYS A 64 -15.28 -31.51 -17.27
N GLN A 65 -14.43 -31.88 -16.32
CA GLN A 65 -14.45 -33.20 -15.67
C GLN A 65 -15.79 -33.46 -14.96
N GLN A 66 -16.33 -32.48 -14.24
CA GLN A 66 -17.62 -32.61 -13.58
C GLN A 66 -18.76 -32.89 -14.58
N SER A 67 -18.73 -32.23 -15.73
CA SER A 67 -19.74 -32.39 -16.78
C SER A 67 -19.63 -33.75 -17.48
N ILE A 68 -18.41 -34.18 -17.82
CA ILE A 68 -18.12 -35.49 -18.40
C ILE A 68 -18.59 -36.61 -17.45
N ASN A 69 -18.26 -36.51 -16.16
CA ASN A 69 -18.65 -37.50 -15.15
C ASN A 69 -20.18 -37.63 -14.97
N LYS A 70 -20.94 -36.56 -15.28
CA LYS A 70 -22.41 -36.56 -15.27
C LYS A 70 -23.01 -37.01 -16.61
N GLY A 71 -22.20 -37.32 -17.61
CA GLY A 71 -22.65 -37.63 -18.98
C GLY A 71 -23.30 -36.44 -19.69
N GLN A 72 -22.97 -35.21 -19.28
CA GLN A 72 -23.53 -33.98 -19.85
C GLN A 72 -22.73 -33.53 -21.08
N VAL A 73 -23.44 -32.91 -22.02
CA VAL A 73 -22.83 -32.22 -23.17
C VAL A 73 -22.04 -31.02 -22.65
N LEU A 74 -20.81 -30.82 -23.16
CA LEU A 74 -20.00 -29.66 -22.80
C LEU A 74 -20.49 -28.43 -23.57
N ASP A 75 -21.12 -27.50 -22.85
CA ASP A 75 -21.41 -26.16 -23.34
C ASP A 75 -20.29 -25.21 -22.87
N MET A 76 -19.32 -24.96 -23.74
CA MET A 76 -18.16 -24.13 -23.42
C MET A 76 -18.54 -22.68 -23.12
N GLN A 77 -19.65 -22.16 -23.68
CA GLN A 77 -20.09 -20.79 -23.38
C GLN A 77 -20.58 -20.67 -21.93
N VAL A 78 -21.33 -21.67 -21.45
CA VAL A 78 -21.81 -21.71 -20.06
C VAL A 78 -20.64 -21.89 -19.08
N ILE A 79 -19.67 -22.74 -19.44
CA ILE A 79 -18.46 -22.92 -18.64
C ILE A 79 -17.66 -21.61 -18.59
N ASP A 80 -17.38 -20.99 -19.73
CA ASP A 80 -16.61 -19.74 -19.79
C ASP A 80 -17.28 -18.60 -19.02
N ALA A 81 -18.62 -18.48 -19.08
CA ALA A 81 -19.35 -17.51 -18.28
C ALA A 81 -19.21 -17.76 -16.77
N SER A 82 -19.29 -19.03 -16.34
CA SER A 82 -19.14 -19.41 -14.92
C SER A 82 -17.71 -19.17 -14.43
N ILE A 83 -16.72 -19.51 -15.26
CA ILE A 83 -15.31 -19.23 -14.97
C ILE A 83 -15.06 -17.73 -14.88
N THR A 84 -15.62 -16.93 -15.78
CA THR A 84 -15.43 -15.48 -15.78
C THR A 84 -15.93 -14.85 -14.49
N GLU A 85 -17.09 -15.28 -13.98
CA GLU A 85 -17.61 -14.81 -12.70
C GLU A 85 -16.71 -15.24 -11.53
N ASP A 86 -16.27 -16.50 -11.50
CA ASP A 86 -15.32 -17.03 -10.51
C ASP A 86 -13.98 -16.27 -10.52
N MET A 87 -13.56 -15.75 -11.68
CA MET A 87 -12.27 -15.10 -11.86
C MET A 87 -12.28 -13.59 -11.59
N LYS A 88 -13.46 -13.00 -11.36
CA LYS A 88 -13.65 -11.55 -11.25
C LYS A 88 -12.78 -10.87 -10.19
N ILE A 89 -12.67 -11.46 -9.00
CA ILE A 89 -11.86 -10.89 -7.91
C ILE A 89 -10.37 -10.88 -8.29
N TYR A 90 -9.87 -11.97 -8.86
CA TYR A 90 -8.47 -12.07 -9.27
C TYR A 90 -8.10 -11.04 -10.35
N TYR A 91 -9.00 -10.81 -11.32
CA TYR A 91 -8.78 -9.79 -12.35
C TYR A 91 -8.80 -8.37 -11.78
N ALA A 92 -9.67 -8.08 -10.81
CA ALA A 92 -9.68 -6.79 -10.13
C ALA A 92 -8.38 -6.53 -9.35
N GLU A 93 -7.84 -7.55 -8.69
CA GLU A 93 -6.55 -7.46 -7.99
C GLU A 93 -5.38 -7.24 -8.96
N LEU A 94 -5.37 -7.94 -10.11
CA LEU A 94 -4.36 -7.75 -11.15
C LEU A 94 -4.42 -6.33 -11.77
N GLU A 95 -5.63 -5.81 -11.99
CA GLU A 95 -5.83 -4.44 -12.47
C GLU A 95 -5.30 -3.43 -11.47
N GLN A 96 -5.59 -3.60 -10.17
CA GLN A 96 -5.07 -2.74 -9.11
C GLN A 96 -3.53 -2.81 -9.03
N LEU A 97 -2.95 -4.02 -9.09
CA LEU A 97 -1.49 -4.20 -9.11
C LEU A 97 -0.84 -3.49 -10.31
N SER A 98 -1.43 -3.64 -11.50
CA SER A 98 -0.94 -2.98 -12.72
C SER A 98 -1.04 -1.46 -12.61
N HIS A 99 -2.13 -0.95 -12.03
CA HIS A 99 -2.32 0.48 -11.79
C HIS A 99 -1.27 1.03 -10.81
N ASP A 100 -1.10 0.37 -9.67
CA ASP A 100 -0.10 0.73 -8.66
C ASP A 100 1.32 0.73 -9.25
N PHE A 101 1.64 -0.26 -10.06
CA PHE A 101 2.93 -0.36 -10.74
C PHE A 101 3.15 0.80 -11.72
N GLU A 102 2.16 1.13 -12.56
CA GLU A 102 2.27 2.25 -13.49
C GLU A 102 2.37 3.60 -12.76
N LEU A 103 1.65 3.79 -11.65
CA LEU A 103 1.82 4.97 -10.80
C LEU A 103 3.24 5.04 -10.22
N ALA A 104 3.76 3.93 -9.71
CA ALA A 104 5.11 3.85 -9.18
C ALA A 104 6.14 4.18 -10.26
N LYS A 105 6.04 3.58 -11.45
CA LYS A 105 6.94 3.82 -12.59
C LYS A 105 6.98 5.29 -13.01
N ASN A 106 5.82 5.95 -13.04
CA ASN A 106 5.69 7.35 -13.42
C ASN A 106 5.99 8.34 -12.26
N SER A 107 6.17 7.85 -11.03
CA SER A 107 6.47 8.70 -9.89
C SER A 107 7.85 9.35 -10.01
N LYS A 108 7.91 10.67 -9.73
CA LYS A 108 9.17 11.40 -9.65
C LYS A 108 9.85 11.12 -8.32
N THR A 109 11.14 10.85 -8.36
CA THR A 109 11.96 10.76 -7.15
C THR A 109 12.26 12.18 -6.66
N SER A 110 11.76 12.54 -5.48
CA SER A 110 12.10 13.82 -4.85
C SER A 110 13.54 13.81 -4.36
N SER A 111 14.21 14.98 -4.41
CA SER A 111 15.61 15.08 -3.99
C SER A 111 15.76 14.91 -2.48
N ALA A 112 16.91 14.38 -2.02
CA ALA A 112 17.22 14.29 -0.59
C ALA A 112 17.17 15.66 0.12
N SER A 113 17.51 16.73 -0.61
CA SER A 113 17.40 18.12 -0.13
C SER A 113 15.95 18.51 0.15
N ASN A 114 15.02 18.16 -0.75
CA ASN A 114 13.60 18.43 -0.56
C ASN A 114 13.05 17.63 0.63
N ALA A 115 13.47 16.37 0.80
CA ALA A 115 13.04 15.55 1.91
C ALA A 115 13.43 16.15 3.27
N GLU A 116 14.67 16.60 3.40
CA GLU A 116 15.16 17.24 4.63
C GLU A 116 14.46 18.58 4.89
N ARG A 117 14.23 19.39 3.84
CA ARG A 117 13.51 20.66 3.97
C ARG A 117 12.05 20.44 4.36
N ALA A 118 11.36 19.49 3.73
CA ALA A 118 9.98 19.13 4.03
C ALA A 118 9.84 18.64 5.48
N LYS A 119 10.75 17.76 5.95
CA LYS A 119 10.79 17.30 7.34
C LYS A 119 10.90 18.45 8.35
N LYS A 120 11.78 19.42 8.08
CA LYS A 120 11.95 20.59 8.96
C LYS A 120 10.70 21.46 9.04
N ILE A 121 10.01 21.68 7.91
CA ILE A 121 8.79 22.49 7.87
C ILE A 121 7.64 21.74 8.55
N TYR A 122 7.44 20.47 8.20
CA TYR A 122 6.43 19.60 8.80
C TYR A 122 6.51 19.57 10.32
N ARG A 123 7.72 19.39 10.88
CA ARG A 123 7.92 19.43 12.34
C ARG A 123 7.44 20.74 12.96
N ARG A 124 7.68 21.89 12.32
CA ARG A 124 7.21 23.19 12.83
C ARG A 124 5.70 23.34 12.74
N ILE A 125 5.06 22.81 11.70
CA ILE A 125 3.61 22.82 11.55
C ILE A 125 2.97 21.89 12.59
N ALA A 126 3.42 20.64 12.69
CA ALA A 126 2.90 19.65 13.63
C ALA A 126 2.94 20.15 15.08
N LYS A 127 4.03 20.82 15.48
CA LYS A 127 4.17 21.48 16.79
C LYS A 127 3.11 22.53 17.11
N ARG A 128 2.34 23.00 16.14
CA ARG A 128 1.36 24.08 16.33
C ARG A 128 -0.08 23.60 16.16
N ILE A 129 -0.29 22.60 15.31
CA ILE A 129 -1.65 22.20 14.91
C ILE A 129 -1.84 20.69 14.77
N HIS A 130 -0.88 19.83 15.15
CA HIS A 130 -1.09 18.38 15.02
C HIS A 130 -2.34 17.95 15.81
N PRO A 131 -3.32 17.26 15.20
CA PRO A 131 -4.61 16.99 15.83
C PRO A 131 -4.53 16.11 17.08
N ASP A 132 -3.56 15.18 17.14
CA ASP A 132 -3.34 14.34 18.32
C ASP A 132 -2.73 15.11 19.51
N ILE A 133 -2.25 16.35 19.30
CA ILE A 133 -1.73 17.26 20.33
C ILE A 133 -2.77 18.36 20.64
N TYR A 134 -3.36 18.92 19.58
CA TYR A 134 -4.29 20.03 19.59
C TYR A 134 -5.62 19.58 19.00
N HIS A 135 -6.49 18.96 19.81
CA HIS A 135 -7.78 18.46 19.33
C HIS A 135 -8.66 19.57 18.70
N GLN A 136 -8.47 20.83 19.13
CA GLN A 136 -9.13 22.00 18.57
C GLN A 136 -8.84 22.20 17.07
N THR A 137 -7.72 21.67 16.54
CA THR A 137 -7.45 21.69 15.10
C THR A 137 -8.61 21.09 14.30
N MET A 138 -9.24 20.04 14.84
CA MET A 138 -10.36 19.35 14.18
C MET A 138 -11.71 20.08 14.38
N GLU A 139 -11.77 21.09 15.25
CA GLU A 139 -12.98 21.91 15.50
C GLU A 139 -13.07 23.11 14.54
N HIS A 140 -11.95 23.50 13.93
CA HIS A 140 -11.86 24.60 12.97
C HIS A 140 -11.68 24.07 11.55
N GLU A 141 -12.70 24.24 10.69
CA GLU A 141 -12.67 23.73 9.30
C GLU A 141 -11.43 24.18 8.52
N GLU A 142 -11.01 25.44 8.68
CA GLU A 142 -9.81 25.96 8.02
C GLU A 142 -8.52 25.27 8.49
N LEU A 143 -8.38 25.00 9.80
CA LEU A 143 -7.20 24.30 10.32
C LEU A 143 -7.19 22.83 9.94
N LYS A 144 -8.36 22.22 9.86
CA LYS A 144 -8.53 20.87 9.36
C LYS A 144 -8.09 20.77 7.89
N ASP A 145 -8.56 21.67 7.01
CA ASP A 145 -8.12 21.75 5.61
C ASP A 145 -6.59 21.96 5.52
N LEU A 146 -6.05 22.92 6.27
CA LEU A 146 -4.63 23.19 6.29
C LEU A 146 -3.81 22.00 6.81
N TRP A 147 -4.34 21.22 7.76
CA TRP A 147 -3.70 20.00 8.23
C TRP A 147 -3.73 18.89 7.17
N GLU A 148 -4.85 18.64 6.52
CA GLU A 148 -4.96 17.65 5.43
C GLU A 148 -4.01 17.98 4.28
N ARG A 149 -3.91 19.27 3.93
CA ARG A 149 -2.95 19.77 2.95
C ARG A 149 -1.50 19.62 3.43
N THR A 150 -1.22 19.89 4.71
CA THR A 150 0.11 19.68 5.30
C THR A 150 0.54 18.23 5.19
N PHE A 151 -0.35 17.30 5.58
CA PHE A 151 -0.09 15.87 5.52
C PHE A 151 0.20 15.41 4.09
N SER A 152 -0.60 15.86 3.14
CA SER A 152 -0.44 15.58 1.71
C SER A 152 0.88 16.13 1.15
N ALA A 153 1.19 17.40 1.41
CA ALA A 153 2.42 18.04 0.93
C ALA A 153 3.68 17.39 1.55
N TYR A 154 3.61 16.97 2.81
CA TYR A 154 4.68 16.21 3.45
C TYR A 154 4.91 14.86 2.78
N HIS A 155 3.83 14.15 2.43
CA HIS A 155 3.92 12.86 1.73
C HIS A 155 4.46 13.01 0.31
N MET A 156 4.14 14.11 -0.38
CA MET A 156 4.65 14.44 -1.72
C MET A 156 6.08 14.99 -1.71
N LEU A 157 6.68 15.22 -0.52
CA LEU A 157 7.98 15.87 -0.38
C LEU A 157 8.04 17.23 -1.08
N ASP A 158 6.98 18.03 -0.92
CA ASP A 158 6.84 19.38 -1.45
C ASP A 158 7.12 20.43 -0.36
N PRO A 159 8.39 20.86 -0.19
CA PRO A 159 8.74 21.84 0.83
C PRO A 159 8.28 23.27 0.49
N ASP A 160 7.88 23.55 -0.75
CA ASP A 160 7.41 24.87 -1.14
C ASP A 160 5.94 25.02 -0.76
N GLU A 161 5.08 24.04 -1.08
CA GLU A 161 3.69 24.00 -0.61
C GLU A 161 3.62 23.97 0.93
N LEU A 162 4.47 23.18 1.60
CA LEU A 162 4.56 23.18 3.06
C LEU A 162 4.91 24.57 3.64
N ALA A 163 5.78 25.33 2.96
CA ALA A 163 6.15 26.66 3.42
C ALA A 163 4.98 27.65 3.28
N ASP A 164 4.22 27.56 2.18
CA ASP A 164 3.03 28.38 1.96
C ASP A 164 1.93 28.04 2.99
N ILE A 165 1.70 26.76 3.26
CA ILE A 165 0.77 26.29 4.29
C ILE A 165 1.18 26.80 5.69
N GLU A 166 2.47 26.74 6.04
CA GLU A 166 2.98 27.27 7.31
C GLU A 166 2.63 28.77 7.49
N VAL A 167 2.72 29.57 6.42
CA VAL A 167 2.33 30.98 6.45
C VAL A 167 0.83 31.15 6.70
N LEU A 168 -0.02 30.34 6.04
CA LEU A 168 -1.48 30.37 6.20
C LEU A 168 -1.89 29.99 7.63
N ILE A 169 -1.31 28.92 8.18
CA ILE A 169 -1.54 28.49 9.57
C ILE A 169 -1.16 29.61 10.54
N ASN A 170 0.03 30.21 10.36
CA ASN A 170 0.48 31.29 11.22
C ASN A 170 -0.44 32.52 11.17
N LYS A 171 -0.99 32.83 9.99
CA LYS A 171 -1.96 33.92 9.83
C LYS A 171 -3.28 33.60 10.54
N TYR A 172 -3.77 32.37 10.39
CA TYR A 172 -5.03 31.93 11.01
C TYR A 172 -4.93 31.90 12.53
N LEU A 173 -3.89 31.28 13.09
CA LEU A 173 -3.65 31.23 14.53
C LEU A 173 -3.51 32.62 15.16
N LYS A 174 -2.85 33.57 14.47
CA LYS A 174 -2.80 34.98 14.93
C LYS A 174 -4.19 35.63 14.97
N GLY A 175 -5.08 35.26 14.06
CA GLY A 175 -6.47 35.73 14.05
C GLY A 175 -7.31 35.18 15.20
N LEU A 176 -7.00 33.96 15.67
CA LEU A 176 -7.63 33.34 16.84
C LEU A 176 -7.07 33.82 18.18
N GLY A 177 -5.84 34.34 18.19
CA GLY A 177 -5.11 34.77 19.39
C GLY A 177 -4.14 33.70 19.91
N GLU A 178 -3.00 34.12 20.45
CA GLU A 178 -1.88 33.22 20.80
C GLU A 178 -2.20 32.21 21.92
N ASP A 179 -3.21 32.49 22.76
CA ASP A 179 -3.64 31.64 23.88
C ASP A 179 -4.83 30.71 23.53
N SER A 180 -5.20 30.58 22.26
CA SER A 180 -6.44 29.87 21.86
C SER A 180 -6.36 28.35 21.89
N PHE A 181 -5.15 27.77 21.90
CA PHE A 181 -4.95 26.31 21.83
C PHE A 181 -4.30 25.80 23.12
N GLU A 182 -5.08 25.07 23.91
CA GLU A 182 -4.58 24.33 25.07
C GLU A 182 -4.09 22.95 24.63
N ILE A 183 -2.91 22.55 25.10
CA ILE A 183 -2.42 21.18 24.95
C ILE A 183 -3.21 20.29 25.91
N ASP A 184 -4.04 19.41 25.37
CA ASP A 184 -4.77 18.40 26.13
C ASP A 184 -4.54 17.02 25.52
N ILE A 185 -3.73 16.20 26.19
CA ILE A 185 -3.42 14.82 25.79
C ILE A 185 -3.84 13.91 26.95
N PRO A 186 -5.10 13.44 26.97
CA PRO A 186 -5.57 12.55 28.03
C PRO A 186 -4.88 11.20 27.92
N ASP A 187 -4.54 10.62 29.08
CA ASP A 187 -3.85 9.32 29.21
C ASP A 187 -2.57 9.22 28.35
N ILE A 188 -1.71 10.25 28.40
CA ILE A 188 -0.50 10.37 27.58
C ILE A 188 0.38 9.11 27.59
N ASP A 189 0.55 8.46 28.75
CA ASP A 189 1.34 7.23 28.88
C ASP A 189 0.77 6.08 28.02
N LYS A 190 -0.55 5.89 28.03
CA LYS A 190 -1.19 4.87 27.18
C LYS A 190 -1.09 5.22 25.70
N ARG A 191 -1.17 6.52 25.36
CA ARG A 191 -1.02 6.95 23.97
C ARG A 191 0.41 6.74 23.48
N ILE A 192 1.41 6.98 24.34
CA ILE A 192 2.82 6.63 24.08
C ILE A 192 2.95 5.14 23.81
N GLU A 193 2.47 4.28 24.72
CA GLU A 193 2.54 2.81 24.55
C GLU A 193 1.91 2.36 23.22
N LYS A 194 0.76 2.95 22.87
CA LYS A 194 0.08 2.67 21.59
C LYS A 194 0.93 3.13 20.39
N LEU A 195 1.49 4.34 20.42
CA LEU A 195 2.34 4.85 19.35
C LEU A 195 3.61 4.02 19.18
N GLU A 196 4.24 3.57 20.26
CA GLU A 196 5.41 2.69 20.19
C GLU A 196 5.06 1.35 19.52
N ALA A 197 3.89 0.80 19.82
CA ALA A 197 3.38 -0.40 19.16
C ALA A 197 3.09 -0.15 17.68
N GLU A 198 2.43 0.96 17.32
CA GLU A 198 2.16 1.35 15.93
C GLU A 198 3.48 1.53 15.14
N ILE A 199 4.47 2.23 15.70
CA ILE A 199 5.79 2.40 15.09
C ILE A 199 6.49 1.05 14.90
N SER A 200 6.43 0.18 15.91
CA SER A 200 7.02 -1.15 15.84
C SER A 200 6.37 -2.01 14.77
N GLU A 201 5.05 -1.89 14.61
CA GLU A 201 4.29 -2.58 13.57
C GLU A 201 4.68 -2.09 12.18
N ILE A 202 4.67 -0.76 11.95
CA ILE A 202 5.08 -0.15 10.67
C ILE A 202 6.45 -0.67 10.23
N MET A 203 7.41 -0.75 11.17
CA MET A 203 8.77 -1.21 10.86
C MET A 203 8.88 -2.72 10.56
N ARG A 204 7.88 -3.52 10.94
CA ARG A 204 7.87 -4.99 10.82
C ARG A 204 6.92 -5.50 9.74
N THR A 205 6.13 -4.63 9.14
CA THR A 205 5.19 -4.98 8.08
C THR A 205 5.57 -4.39 6.74
N GLU A 206 4.92 -4.89 5.69
CA GLU A 206 4.96 -4.27 4.38
C GLU A 206 4.35 -2.85 4.44
N PRO A 207 4.89 -1.90 3.66
CA PRO A 207 6.03 -2.06 2.76
C PRO A 207 7.40 -1.81 3.43
N TYR A 208 7.47 -1.44 4.72
CA TYR A 208 8.74 -0.99 5.33
C TYR A 208 9.83 -2.08 5.33
N ILE A 209 9.45 -3.33 5.53
CA ILE A 209 10.38 -4.47 5.50
C ILE A 209 11.11 -4.64 4.17
N TYR A 210 10.56 -4.13 3.06
CA TYR A 210 11.22 -4.21 1.76
C TYR A 210 12.49 -3.38 1.69
N LYS A 211 12.69 -2.45 2.63
CA LYS A 211 13.91 -1.66 2.74
C LYS A 211 15.15 -2.53 2.86
N GLU A 212 15.08 -3.63 3.62
CA GLU A 212 16.22 -4.55 3.78
C GLU A 212 16.63 -5.18 2.45
N ILE A 213 15.66 -5.48 1.58
CA ILE A 213 15.92 -6.03 0.25
C ILE A 213 16.48 -4.94 -0.67
N LEU A 214 15.89 -3.74 -0.66
CA LEU A 214 16.25 -2.66 -1.57
C LEU A 214 17.63 -2.04 -1.28
N ASP A 215 18.10 -2.11 -0.04
CA ASP A 215 19.38 -1.55 0.38
C ASP A 215 20.57 -2.49 0.07
N ASP A 216 20.33 -3.74 -0.36
CA ASP A 216 21.36 -4.73 -0.71
C ASP A 216 21.21 -5.24 -2.16
N GLU A 217 22.18 -4.90 -3.02
CA GLU A 217 22.20 -5.32 -4.43
C GLU A 217 22.18 -6.85 -4.59
N ASN A 218 22.79 -7.61 -3.66
CA ASN A 218 22.74 -9.07 -3.71
C ASN A 218 21.33 -9.57 -3.41
N ALA A 219 20.68 -9.04 -2.37
CA ALA A 219 19.31 -9.37 -2.02
C ALA A 219 18.34 -9.02 -3.16
N VAL A 220 18.52 -7.87 -3.83
CA VAL A 220 17.75 -7.52 -5.04
C VAL A 220 17.92 -8.57 -6.14
N SER A 221 19.17 -8.97 -6.41
CA SER A 221 19.48 -9.97 -7.44
C SER A 221 18.87 -11.34 -7.12
N GLU A 222 19.01 -11.80 -5.87
CA GLU A 222 18.39 -13.03 -5.36
C GLU A 222 16.87 -12.97 -5.52
N LYS A 223 16.24 -11.87 -5.09
CA LYS A 223 14.79 -11.71 -5.21
C LYS A 223 14.29 -11.71 -6.65
N LYS A 224 15.03 -11.10 -7.59
CA LYS A 224 14.72 -11.19 -9.02
C LYS A 224 14.83 -12.62 -9.55
N ASN A 225 15.82 -13.38 -9.09
CA ASN A 225 15.99 -14.77 -9.50
C ASN A 225 14.89 -15.67 -8.92
N GLU A 226 14.43 -15.42 -7.69
CA GLU A 226 13.25 -16.08 -7.12
C GLU A 226 12.02 -15.88 -8.00
N PHE A 227 11.69 -14.63 -8.33
CA PHE A 227 10.55 -14.35 -9.21
C PHE A 227 10.68 -15.01 -10.58
N LYS A 228 11.86 -14.96 -11.21
CA LYS A 228 12.09 -15.61 -12.50
C LYS A 228 11.91 -17.13 -12.41
N ALA A 229 12.40 -17.76 -11.34
CA ALA A 229 12.25 -19.20 -11.14
C ALA A 229 10.77 -19.57 -10.97
N GLU A 230 10.02 -18.79 -10.20
CA GLU A 230 8.58 -18.97 -9.96
C GLU A 230 7.76 -18.77 -11.25
N ILE A 231 8.06 -17.72 -12.03
CA ILE A 231 7.48 -17.48 -13.35
C ILE A 231 7.68 -18.69 -14.27
N GLU A 232 8.89 -19.23 -14.34
CA GLU A 232 9.18 -20.40 -15.18
C GLU A 232 8.50 -21.67 -14.68
N GLU A 233 8.29 -21.81 -13.37
CA GLU A 233 7.48 -22.89 -12.80
C GLU A 233 6.01 -22.78 -13.22
N TYR A 234 5.41 -21.59 -13.11
CA TYR A 234 4.03 -21.38 -13.52
C TYR A 234 3.84 -21.52 -15.03
N LYS A 235 4.81 -21.12 -15.86
CA LYS A 235 4.78 -21.37 -17.31
C LYS A 235 4.70 -22.87 -17.61
N ARG A 236 5.59 -23.68 -17.02
CA ARG A 236 5.56 -25.15 -17.17
C ARG A 236 4.24 -25.74 -16.67
N TYR A 237 3.76 -25.29 -15.52
CA TYR A 237 2.50 -25.78 -14.97
C TYR A 237 1.30 -25.43 -15.86
N LEU A 238 1.28 -24.24 -16.46
CA LEU A 238 0.25 -23.83 -17.41
C LEU A 238 0.27 -24.68 -18.69
N GLU A 239 1.45 -25.08 -19.17
CA GLU A 239 1.60 -26.02 -20.29
C GLU A 239 1.03 -27.41 -19.94
N GLU A 240 1.37 -27.94 -18.76
CA GLU A 240 0.83 -29.21 -18.27
C GLU A 240 -0.71 -29.18 -18.17
N LEU A 241 -1.27 -28.13 -17.57
CA LEU A 241 -2.72 -27.93 -17.48
C LEU A 241 -3.37 -27.80 -18.87
N SER A 242 -2.65 -27.22 -19.83
CA SER A 242 -3.12 -27.13 -21.22
C SER A 242 -3.16 -28.48 -21.90
N GLY A 243 -2.17 -29.34 -21.66
CA GLY A 243 -2.21 -30.74 -22.08
C GLY A 243 -3.41 -31.48 -21.50
N VAL A 244 -3.59 -31.43 -20.17
CA VAL A 244 -4.71 -32.07 -19.48
C VAL A 244 -6.06 -31.61 -20.02
N LEU A 245 -6.24 -30.30 -20.24
CA LEU A 245 -7.49 -29.79 -20.79
C LEU A 245 -7.71 -30.28 -22.22
N ASN A 246 -6.67 -30.30 -23.06
CA ASN A 246 -6.79 -30.79 -24.43
C ASN A 246 -7.17 -32.27 -24.47
N ASP A 247 -6.54 -33.11 -23.66
CA ASP A 247 -6.84 -34.54 -23.56
C ASP A 247 -8.28 -34.78 -23.10
N LEU A 248 -8.78 -33.99 -22.14
CA LEU A 248 -10.18 -34.04 -21.71
C LEU A 248 -11.15 -33.70 -22.84
N LEU A 249 -10.79 -32.73 -23.69
CA LEU A 249 -11.63 -32.31 -24.80
C LEU A 249 -11.58 -33.29 -25.98
N THR A 250 -10.46 -33.99 -26.20
CA THR A 250 -10.31 -34.93 -27.33
C THR A 250 -10.74 -36.36 -26.98
N GLU A 251 -10.45 -36.83 -25.77
CA GLU A 251 -10.66 -38.23 -25.35
C GLU A 251 -11.91 -38.43 -24.47
N GLY A 252 -12.44 -37.37 -23.87
CA GLY A 252 -13.53 -37.43 -22.88
C GLY A 252 -14.93 -37.78 -23.40
N GLY A 253 -15.08 -38.15 -24.68
CA GLY A 253 -16.38 -38.55 -25.26
C GLY A 253 -17.46 -37.45 -25.29
N ALA A 254 -17.05 -36.19 -25.14
CA ALA A 254 -17.97 -35.06 -25.06
C ALA A 254 -18.49 -34.66 -26.45
N THR A 255 -19.81 -34.58 -26.59
CA THR A 255 -20.44 -33.89 -27.71
C THR A 255 -20.30 -32.38 -27.47
N PHE A 256 -19.79 -31.62 -28.43
CA PHE A 256 -19.61 -30.17 -28.33
C PHE A 256 -20.76 -29.42 -28.97
N ILE A 257 -21.22 -28.36 -28.33
CA ILE A 257 -22.08 -27.35 -28.96
C ILE A 257 -21.30 -26.04 -29.02
N TRP A 258 -20.76 -25.72 -30.20
CA TRP A 258 -20.31 -24.37 -30.51
C TRP A 258 -21.51 -23.61 -31.06
N LYS A 259 -22.11 -22.70 -30.29
CA LYS A 259 -23.03 -21.72 -30.87
C LYS A 259 -22.17 -20.64 -31.51
N MET A 260 -22.07 -20.69 -32.83
CA MET A 260 -21.53 -19.57 -33.59
C MET A 260 -22.58 -18.46 -33.59
N ASP A 261 -22.22 -17.30 -33.06
CA ASP A 261 -22.94 -16.05 -33.29
C ASP A 261 -22.61 -15.47 -34.68
#